data_AF-S2JBL1-F1
#
_entry.id   AF-S2JBL1-F1
#
_cell.length_a   1.000
_cell.length_b   1.000
_cell.length_c   1.000
_cell.angle_alpha   90.00
_cell.angle_beta   90.00
_cell.angle_gamma   90.00
#
_symmetry.space_group_name_H-M   'P 1'
#
loop_
_entity.id
_entity.type
_entity.pdbx_description
1 polymer ?
#
loop_
_entity_poly.entity_id
_entity_poly.type
_entity_poly.pdbx_seq_one_letter_code
_entity_poly.pdbx_strand_id
1 'polypeptide(L)'
;MAPYQDPENWYAEVLMDEEEVVKDKFSPSPLGGIKIKGRAEDIVKQEKSQQSKLKQSIASYLHAKTRIEVHLKTRHEKLHKLIIPTFKKDLAIIRGKHGDIHKYNTAKAKYINQFFANKHEATVLYPEKDTSGDNIKVK
;
A
#
# COMPACT_ATOMS: atom_id res chain seq x y z
N MET A 1 9.57 73.83 13.09
CA MET A 1 8.53 74.35 12.19
C MET A 1 9.20 75.25 11.16
N ALA A 2 9.24 74.81 9.92
CA ALA A 2 9.29 75.65 8.72
C ALA A 2 8.56 74.85 7.62
N PRO A 3 7.61 75.46 6.89
CA PRO A 3 6.67 74.76 6.03
C PRO A 3 7.23 74.47 4.63
N TYR A 4 6.54 73.53 3.97
CA TYR A 4 6.66 73.13 2.57
C TYR A 4 6.34 74.29 1.62
N GLN A 5 7.10 74.44 0.53
CA GLN A 5 6.74 75.31 -0.59
C GLN A 5 7.32 74.73 -1.89
N ASP A 6 6.42 74.14 -2.68
CA ASP A 6 6.62 73.75 -4.08
C ASP A 6 6.93 74.97 -4.95
N PRO A 7 7.86 74.84 -5.91
CA PRO A 7 7.99 75.82 -6.97
C PRO A 7 8.28 75.17 -8.32
N GLU A 8 7.34 74.42 -8.90
CA GLU A 8 7.39 74.14 -10.35
C GLU A 8 6.10 74.59 -11.03
N ASN A 9 6.09 75.91 -11.23
CA ASN A 9 5.83 76.52 -12.53
C ASN A 9 6.28 75.63 -13.71
N TRP A 10 5.71 75.64 -14.90
CA TRP A 10 4.62 76.40 -15.53
C TRP A 10 4.41 75.70 -16.88
N TYR A 11 3.21 75.82 -17.43
CA TYR A 11 2.93 75.56 -18.83
C TYR A 11 3.95 76.27 -19.73
N ALA A 12 4.66 75.51 -20.57
CA ALA A 12 5.40 76.01 -21.71
C ALA A 12 4.98 75.19 -22.94
N GLU A 13 3.98 75.74 -23.60
CA GLU A 13 3.50 75.44 -24.93
C GLU A 13 4.63 75.72 -25.94
N VAL A 14 5.10 74.71 -26.68
CA VAL A 14 5.81 74.91 -27.96
C VAL A 14 5.39 73.83 -28.96
N LEU A 15 4.91 74.34 -30.08
CA LEU A 15 4.37 73.73 -31.28
C LEU A 15 5.42 73.01 -32.16
N MET A 16 4.91 72.07 -32.98
CA MET A 16 5.43 71.64 -34.31
C MET A 16 6.71 70.76 -34.30
N ASP A 17 6.89 69.69 -35.08
CA ASP A 17 6.43 69.32 -36.43
C ASP A 17 6.29 67.78 -36.59
N GLU A 18 5.60 67.37 -37.66
CA GLU A 18 5.59 66.00 -38.19
C GLU A 18 7.01 65.52 -38.55
N GLU A 19 7.47 64.37 -38.04
CA GLU A 19 8.25 63.37 -38.81
C GLU A 19 8.61 62.10 -38.01
N GLU A 20 8.61 60.98 -38.76
CA GLU A 20 9.12 59.63 -38.45
C GLU A 20 8.50 58.79 -37.31
N VAL A 21 7.61 57.88 -37.71
CA VAL A 21 7.36 56.61 -36.98
C VAL A 21 8.62 55.74 -37.10
N VAL A 22 9.56 55.92 -36.19
CA VAL A 22 10.66 54.98 -35.97
C VAL A 22 10.05 53.67 -35.46
N LYS A 23 10.02 52.65 -36.32
CA LYS A 23 9.73 51.27 -35.90
C LYS A 23 10.88 50.78 -35.03
N ASP A 24 10.80 51.04 -33.73
CA ASP A 24 11.68 50.40 -32.77
C ASP A 24 11.46 48.89 -32.82
N LYS A 25 12.43 48.21 -33.45
CA LYS A 25 12.60 46.77 -33.37
C LYS A 25 12.99 46.45 -31.94
N PHE A 26 12.01 46.30 -31.05
CA PHE A 26 12.22 45.64 -29.78
C PHE A 26 12.82 44.26 -30.05
N SER A 27 14.07 44.07 -29.61
CA SER A 27 14.65 42.74 -29.53
C SER A 27 13.79 41.93 -28.54
N PRO A 28 13.51 40.64 -28.81
CA PRO A 28 12.82 39.82 -27.83
C PRO A 28 13.76 39.65 -26.63
N SER A 29 13.51 40.41 -25.57
CA SER A 29 14.17 40.23 -24.28
C SER A 29 14.09 38.76 -23.86
N PRO A 30 15.17 38.12 -23.38
CA PRO A 30 15.21 36.69 -23.04
C PRO A 30 14.59 36.39 -21.67
N LEU A 31 13.61 37.19 -21.25
CA LEU A 31 12.84 36.94 -20.04
C LEU A 31 11.64 36.08 -20.43
N GLY A 32 11.83 34.76 -20.35
CA GLY A 32 10.78 33.77 -20.51
C GLY A 32 9.57 34.16 -19.67
N GLY A 33 8.45 34.46 -20.33
CA GLY A 33 7.23 34.92 -19.68
C GLY A 33 6.77 33.97 -18.57
N ILE A 34 6.36 34.55 -17.45
CA ILE A 34 5.89 33.79 -16.29
C ILE A 34 4.57 33.09 -16.66
N LYS A 35 4.63 31.79 -16.97
CA LYS A 35 3.45 30.95 -17.21
C LYS A 35 2.75 30.64 -15.87
N ILE A 36 2.01 31.61 -15.33
CA ILE A 36 1.32 31.49 -14.02
C ILE A 36 0.05 30.63 -14.13
N LYS A 37 -0.70 30.71 -15.25
CA LYS A 37 -2.04 30.12 -15.36
C LYS A 37 -2.11 28.58 -15.31
N GLY A 38 -1.02 27.86 -15.61
CA GLY A 38 -1.01 26.38 -15.56
C GLY A 38 -0.47 25.77 -14.25
N ARG A 39 0.42 26.49 -13.55
CA ARG A 39 1.10 25.94 -12.37
C ARG A 39 0.17 25.70 -11.18
N ALA A 40 -0.83 26.56 -10.98
CA ALA A 40 -1.80 26.38 -9.91
C ALA A 40 -2.68 25.13 -10.12
N GLU A 41 -3.10 24.86 -11.35
CA GLU A 41 -3.88 23.65 -11.69
C GLU A 41 -3.05 22.38 -11.52
N ASP A 42 -1.77 22.42 -11.88
CA ASP A 42 -0.84 21.29 -11.71
C ASP A 42 -0.58 20.99 -10.23
N ILE A 43 -0.46 22.01 -9.38
CA ILE A 43 -0.35 21.85 -7.92
C ILE A 43 -1.61 21.16 -7.36
N VAL A 44 -2.81 21.63 -7.74
CA VAL A 44 -4.07 21.01 -7.29
C VAL A 44 -4.20 19.56 -7.77
N LYS A 45 -3.78 19.26 -9.01
CA LYS A 45 -3.75 17.87 -9.52
C LYS A 45 -2.76 17.00 -8.74
N GLN A 46 -1.59 17.55 -8.41
CA GLN A 46 -0.55 16.85 -7.65
C GLN A 46 -1.02 16.57 -6.21
N GLU A 47 -1.63 17.53 -5.54
CA GLU A 47 -2.23 17.35 -4.21
C GLU A 47 -3.33 16.29 -4.22
N LYS A 48 -4.24 16.32 -5.20
CA LYS A 48 -5.27 15.27 -5.36
C LYS A 48 -4.67 13.89 -5.59
N SER A 49 -3.61 13.79 -6.40
CA SER A 49 -2.89 12.53 -6.62
C SER A 49 -2.25 12.01 -5.33
N GLN A 50 -1.60 12.88 -4.56
CA GLN A 50 -1.02 12.54 -3.27
C GLN A 50 -2.08 12.06 -2.26
N GLN A 51 -3.22 12.76 -2.18
CA GLN A 51 -4.34 12.34 -1.34
C GLN A 51 -4.90 10.98 -1.75
N SER A 52 -5.03 10.72 -3.05
CA SER A 52 -5.49 9.42 -3.57
C SER A 52 -4.52 8.29 -3.19
N LYS A 53 -3.21 8.52 -3.35
CA LYS A 53 -2.17 7.56 -2.96
C LYS A 53 -2.21 7.29 -1.46
N LEU A 54 -2.36 8.32 -0.63
CA LEU A 54 -2.49 8.17 0.82
C LEU A 54 -3.71 7.33 1.20
N LYS A 55 -4.88 7.61 0.61
CA LYS A 55 -6.10 6.82 0.83
C LYS A 55 -5.91 5.36 0.44
N GLN A 56 -5.25 5.09 -0.69
CA GLN A 56 -4.97 3.74 -1.15
C GLN A 56 -4.02 3.00 -0.20
N SER A 57 -2.97 3.67 0.30
CA SER A 57 -2.05 3.10 1.28
C SER A 57 -2.75 2.76 2.59
N ILE A 58 -3.61 3.65 3.10
CA ILE A 58 -4.41 3.39 4.31
C ILE A 58 -5.34 2.20 4.10
N ALA A 59 -6.07 2.16 2.98
CA ALA A 59 -6.96 1.05 2.67
C ALA A 59 -6.20 -0.28 2.58
N SER A 60 -5.03 -0.28 1.94
CA SER A 60 -4.17 -1.47 1.81
C SER A 60 -3.68 -1.96 3.17
N TYR A 61 -3.27 -1.05 4.05
CA TYR A 61 -2.89 -1.37 5.42
C TYR A 61 -4.05 -1.97 6.22
N LEU A 62 -5.23 -1.35 6.17
CA LEU A 62 -6.42 -1.86 6.86
C LEU A 62 -6.80 -3.27 6.37
N HIS A 63 -6.78 -3.50 5.06
CA HIS A 63 -7.01 -4.83 4.50
C HIS A 63 -5.98 -5.85 4.98
N ALA A 64 -4.70 -5.51 4.98
CA ALA A 64 -3.65 -6.39 5.47
C ALA A 64 -3.84 -6.73 6.96
N LYS A 65 -4.15 -5.72 7.79
CA LYS A 65 -4.44 -5.89 9.21
C LYS A 65 -5.61 -6.84 9.44
N THR A 66 -6.74 -6.62 8.77
CA THR A 66 -7.92 -7.49 8.89
C THR A 66 -7.61 -8.93 8.46
N ARG A 67 -6.84 -9.12 7.37
CA ARG A 67 -6.44 -10.47 6.94
C ARG A 67 -5.63 -11.18 8.01
N ILE A 68 -4.70 -10.48 8.67
CA ILE A 68 -3.91 -11.03 9.78
C ILE A 68 -4.83 -11.39 10.95
N GLU A 69 -5.73 -10.49 11.35
CA GLU A 69 -6.66 -10.72 12.45
C GLU A 69 -7.58 -11.93 12.20
N VAL A 70 -8.16 -12.05 11.00
CA VAL A 70 -8.98 -13.19 10.59
C VAL A 70 -8.17 -14.49 10.61
N HIS A 71 -6.92 -14.45 10.14
CA HIS A 71 -6.05 -15.63 10.16
C HIS A 71 -5.73 -16.06 11.60
N LEU A 72 -5.40 -15.11 12.48
CA LEU A 72 -5.15 -15.39 13.90
C LEU A 72 -6.38 -15.96 14.59
N LYS A 73 -7.56 -15.36 14.36
CA LYS A 73 -8.83 -15.87 14.88
C LYS A 73 -9.09 -17.29 14.40
N THR A 74 -8.94 -17.56 13.11
CA THR A 74 -9.14 -18.90 12.53
C THR A 74 -8.16 -19.92 13.12
N ARG A 75 -6.88 -19.55 13.30
CA ARG A 75 -5.86 -20.42 13.90
C ARG A 75 -6.22 -20.73 15.35
N HIS A 76 -6.63 -19.72 16.11
CA HIS A 76 -7.05 -19.88 17.49
C HIS A 76 -8.28 -20.79 17.60
N GLU A 77 -9.31 -20.55 16.79
CA GLU A 77 -10.52 -21.38 16.78
C GLU A 77 -10.21 -22.82 16.39
N LYS A 78 -9.43 -23.06 15.32
CA LYS A 78 -9.02 -24.42 14.94
C LYS A 78 -8.22 -25.09 16.06
N LEU A 79 -7.34 -24.37 16.74
CA LEU A 79 -6.56 -24.91 17.85
C LEU A 79 -7.46 -25.35 19.01
N HIS A 80 -8.34 -24.46 19.47
CA HIS A 80 -9.14 -24.69 20.67
C HIS A 80 -10.36 -25.57 20.45
N LYS A 81 -11.01 -25.50 19.27
CA LYS A 81 -12.23 -26.25 18.97
C LYS A 81 -11.97 -27.62 18.36
N LEU A 82 -10.86 -27.79 17.62
CA LEU A 82 -10.60 -29.04 16.89
C LEU A 82 -9.35 -29.75 17.40
N ILE A 83 -8.19 -29.07 17.39
CA ILE A 83 -6.90 -29.71 17.67
C ILE A 83 -6.80 -30.17 19.13
N ILE A 84 -7.04 -29.26 20.09
CA ILE A 84 -6.92 -29.57 21.52
C ILE A 84 -7.91 -30.66 21.96
N PRO A 85 -9.21 -30.61 21.59
CA PRO A 85 -10.16 -31.65 21.98
C PRO A 85 -9.80 -33.04 21.41
N THR A 86 -9.43 -33.11 20.13
CA THR A 86 -8.99 -34.38 19.50
C THR A 86 -7.74 -34.91 20.18
N PHE A 87 -6.75 -34.05 20.41
CA PHE A 87 -5.52 -34.43 21.10
C PHE A 87 -5.77 -34.95 22.52
N LYS A 88 -6.68 -34.31 23.29
CA LYS A 88 -7.11 -34.79 24.61
C LYS A 88 -7.79 -36.15 24.53
N LYS A 89 -8.69 -36.34 23.55
CA LYS A 89 -9.41 -37.61 23.34
C LYS A 89 -8.44 -38.74 23.04
N ASP A 90 -7.48 -38.52 22.15
CA ASP A 90 -6.50 -39.53 21.76
C ASP A 90 -5.57 -39.89 22.93
N LEU A 91 -5.12 -38.90 23.71
CA LEU A 91 -4.33 -39.17 24.92
C LEU A 91 -5.11 -39.95 25.98
N ALA A 92 -6.42 -39.70 26.13
CA ALA A 92 -7.28 -40.47 27.02
C ALA A 92 -7.39 -41.93 26.56
N ILE A 93 -7.53 -42.17 25.25
CA ILE A 93 -7.54 -43.52 24.67
C ILE A 93 -6.20 -44.23 24.93
N ILE A 94 -5.07 -43.55 24.72
CA ILE A 94 -3.72 -44.11 24.97
C ILE A 94 -3.57 -44.46 26.46
N ARG A 95 -4.05 -43.59 27.36
CA ARG A 95 -4.05 -43.87 28.81
C ARG A 95 -4.91 -45.08 29.16
N GLY A 96 -6.08 -45.24 28.54
CA GLY A 96 -6.94 -46.40 28.75
C GLY A 96 -6.32 -47.72 28.27
N LYS A 97 -5.45 -47.67 27.25
CA LYS A 97 -4.76 -48.85 26.70
C LYS A 97 -3.52 -49.28 27.49
N HIS A 98 -2.93 -48.39 28.28
CA HIS A 98 -1.70 -48.65 29.02
C HIS A 98 -1.90 -48.35 30.51
N GLY A 99 -2.11 -49.41 31.32
CA GLY A 99 -2.21 -49.28 32.77
C GLY A 99 -0.88 -48.97 33.46
N ASP A 100 0.25 -49.33 32.83
CA ASP A 100 1.60 -49.00 33.30
C ASP A 100 1.99 -47.58 32.86
N ILE A 101 2.41 -46.75 33.82
CA ILE A 101 2.79 -45.35 33.63
C ILE A 101 3.98 -45.20 32.68
N HIS A 102 4.95 -46.12 32.71
CA HIS A 102 6.12 -46.04 31.84
C HIS A 102 5.73 -46.28 30.39
N LYS A 103 4.96 -47.34 30.11
CA LYS A 103 4.43 -47.63 28.77
C LYS A 103 3.54 -46.50 28.24
N TYR A 104 2.71 -45.91 29.10
CA TYR A 104 1.91 -44.74 28.74
C TYR A 104 2.78 -43.55 28.32
N ASN A 105 3.82 -43.21 29.09
CA ASN A 105 4.68 -42.08 28.78
C ASN A 105 5.43 -42.27 27.45
N THR A 106 5.91 -43.49 27.16
CA THR A 106 6.54 -43.80 25.87
C THR A 106 5.54 -43.69 24.71
N ALA A 107 4.34 -44.25 24.86
CA ALA A 107 3.29 -44.20 23.83
C ALA A 107 2.80 -42.76 23.59
N LYS A 108 2.65 -41.96 24.65
CA LYS A 108 2.34 -40.53 24.59
C LYS A 108 3.40 -39.76 23.81
N ALA A 109 4.68 -39.94 24.15
CA ALA A 109 5.76 -39.24 23.45
C ALA A 109 5.79 -39.58 21.95
N LYS A 110 5.63 -40.86 21.61
CA LYS A 110 5.54 -41.32 20.21
C LYS A 110 4.36 -40.67 19.48
N TYR A 111 3.17 -40.67 20.08
CA TYR A 111 1.98 -40.05 19.49
C TYR A 111 2.16 -38.54 19.28
N ILE A 112 2.74 -37.82 20.26
CA ILE A 112 3.02 -36.38 20.13
C ILE A 112 3.93 -36.11 18.94
N ASN A 113 5.02 -36.86 18.81
CA ASN A 113 5.95 -36.71 17.70
C ASN A 113 5.28 -36.98 16.34
N GLN A 114 4.46 -38.03 16.25
CA GLN A 114 3.69 -38.34 15.03
C GLN A 114 2.65 -37.27 14.69
N PHE A 115 1.95 -36.76 15.70
CA PHE A 115 0.93 -35.73 15.53
C PHE A 115 1.48 -34.44 14.93
N PHE A 116 2.71 -34.06 15.32
CA PHE A 116 3.38 -32.88 14.77
C PHE A 116 4.15 -33.20 13.47
N ALA A 117 4.68 -34.40 13.28
CA ALA A 117 5.34 -34.81 12.04
C ALA A 117 4.37 -34.81 10.84
N ASN A 118 3.16 -35.35 11.02
CA ASN A 118 2.15 -35.43 9.94
C ASN A 118 1.57 -34.06 9.55
N LYS A 119 1.85 -32.98 10.31
CA LYS A 119 1.39 -31.62 9.95
C LYS A 119 2.17 -31.01 8.78
N HIS A 120 3.37 -31.53 8.48
CA HIS A 120 4.16 -31.08 7.31
C HIS A 120 3.66 -31.68 5.99
N GLU A 121 2.89 -32.77 6.02
CA GLU A 121 2.33 -33.41 4.81
C GLU A 121 1.07 -32.70 4.27
N ALA A 122 0.50 -31.75 5.01
CA ALA A 122 -0.51 -30.82 4.50
C ALA A 122 0.14 -29.58 3.82
N THR A 123 1.32 -29.76 3.24
CA THR A 123 1.84 -28.81 2.24
C THR A 123 0.87 -28.86 1.08
N VAL A 124 0.26 -27.72 0.77
CA VAL A 124 -0.71 -27.58 -0.32
C VAL A 124 -0.09 -28.15 -1.59
N LEU A 125 -0.53 -29.34 -2.00
CA LEU A 125 -0.43 -29.82 -3.38
C LEU A 125 -1.27 -28.83 -4.19
N TYR A 126 -0.68 -27.72 -4.58
CA TYR A 126 -1.20 -26.95 -5.69
C TYR A 126 -1.20 -27.92 -6.88
N PRO A 127 -2.33 -28.13 -7.57
CA PRO A 127 -2.24 -28.80 -8.86
C PRO A 127 -1.36 -27.92 -9.73
N GLU A 128 -0.17 -28.41 -10.07
CA GLU A 128 0.54 -27.89 -11.22
C GLU A 128 -0.46 -27.96 -12.38
N LYS A 129 -0.84 -26.79 -12.90
CA LYS A 129 -1.51 -26.77 -14.18
C LYS A 129 -0.47 -27.22 -15.18
N ASP A 130 -0.52 -28.50 -15.55
CA ASP A 130 0.16 -28.99 -16.74
C ASP A 130 -0.45 -28.25 -17.93
N THR A 131 0.16 -27.12 -18.30
CA THR A 131 -0.02 -26.50 -19.61
C THR A 131 0.78 -27.28 -20.64
N SER A 132 0.45 -28.56 -20.78
CA SER A 132 0.96 -29.44 -21.81
C SER A 132 -0.22 -30.30 -22.22
N GLY A 133 -0.95 -29.81 -23.23
CA GLY A 133 -2.00 -30.59 -23.86
C GLY A 133 -1.36 -31.82 -24.50
N ASP A 134 -1.54 -32.98 -23.87
CA ASP A 134 -1.29 -34.25 -24.54
C ASP A 134 -2.38 -35.26 -24.20
N ASN A 135 -2.94 -35.79 -25.28
CA ASN A 135 -4.09 -36.66 -25.33
C ASN A 135 -3.87 -37.96 -24.54
N ILE A 136 -4.69 -38.20 -23.52
CA ILE A 136 -4.80 -39.52 -22.92
C ILE A 136 -5.63 -40.41 -23.86
N LYS A 137 -4.95 -41.27 -24.64
CA LYS A 137 -5.57 -42.47 -25.22
C LYS A 137 -5.78 -43.48 -24.08
N VAL A 138 -7.05 -43.76 -23.78
CA VAL A 138 -7.44 -44.88 -22.93
C VAL A 138 -7.30 -46.17 -23.76
N LYS A 139 -6.59 -47.16 -23.21
CA LYS A 139 -6.59 -48.54 -23.69
C LYS A 139 -6.87 -49.46 -22.52
#